data_AF-V8P701-F1
#
_entry.id   AF-V8P701-F1
#
_cell.length_a   1.000
_cell.length_b   1.000
_cell.length_c   1.000
_cell.angle_alpha   90.00
_cell.angle_beta   90.00
_cell.angle_gamma   90.00
#
_symmetry.space_group_name_H-M   'P 1'
#
loop_
_entity.id
_entity.type
_entity.pdbx_description
1 polymer ?
#
loop_
_entity_poly.entity_id
_entity_poly.type
_entity_poly.pdbx_seq_one_letter_code
_entity_poly.pdbx_strand_id
1 'polypeptide(L)'
;MIAELYNLIIAIEQREITHEAFANLETTAEELAKATEEFSCIARRLAEESGDEVLEKEMVPATQTLLVSGKNILLAVQKLLIQPDACNSVEELAVSAKRILVGTIKVH
;
A
#
# COMPACT_ATOMS: atom_id res chain seq x y z
N MET A 1 -4.54 -2.94 -8.99
CA MET A 1 -3.55 -2.67 -7.91
C MET A 1 -2.26 -1.96 -8.36
N ILE A 2 -1.48 -2.53 -9.30
CA ILE A 2 -0.15 -1.98 -9.64
C ILE A 2 -0.25 -0.66 -10.44
N ALA A 3 -1.22 -0.54 -11.36
CA ALA A 3 -1.41 0.67 -12.15
C ALA A 3 -1.81 1.87 -11.27
N GLU A 4 -2.65 1.63 -10.27
CA GLU A 4 -3.12 2.59 -9.27
C GLU A 4 -1.95 3.08 -8.41
N LEU A 5 -1.03 2.18 -8.02
CA LEU A 5 0.23 2.52 -7.36
C LEU A 5 1.14 3.39 -8.22
N TYR A 6 1.28 3.07 -9.51
CA TYR A 6 2.08 3.89 -10.43
C TYR A 6 1.50 5.29 -10.60
N ASN A 7 0.19 5.39 -10.79
CA ASN A 7 -0.50 6.68 -10.90
C ASN A 7 -0.28 7.53 -9.64
N LEU A 8 -0.35 6.90 -8.46
CA LEU A 8 -0.12 7.56 -7.18
C LEU A 8 1.34 8.04 -7.02
N ILE A 9 2.32 7.25 -7.44
CA ILE A 9 3.74 7.65 -7.44
C ILE A 9 3.98 8.83 -8.39
N ILE A 10 3.43 8.78 -9.59
CA ILE A 10 3.58 9.85 -10.60
C ILE A 10 2.99 11.17 -10.08
N ALA A 11 1.79 11.12 -9.47
CA ALA A 11 1.15 12.31 -8.89
C ALA A 11 1.99 12.96 -7.78
N ILE A 12 2.68 12.15 -6.96
CA ILE A 12 3.61 12.63 -5.93
C ILE A 12 4.84 13.31 -6.55
N GLU A 13 5.45 12.68 -7.55
CA GLU A 13 6.70 13.16 -8.17
C GLU A 13 6.52 14.47 -8.94
N GLN A 14 5.36 14.66 -9.58
CA GLN A 14 5.10 15.85 -10.41
C GLN A 14 4.78 17.11 -9.60
N ARG A 15 4.58 17.00 -8.27
CA ARG A 15 4.08 18.10 -7.40
C ARG A 15 2.81 18.76 -7.94
N GLU A 16 2.06 18.10 -8.84
CA GLU A 16 0.76 18.54 -9.35
C GLU A 16 -0.35 18.23 -8.33
N ILE A 17 -0.04 18.36 -7.04
CA ILE A 17 -0.95 17.95 -5.98
C ILE A 17 -1.88 19.09 -5.64
N THR A 18 -2.90 19.25 -6.47
CA THR A 18 -4.07 20.05 -6.15
C THR A 18 -4.92 19.33 -5.11
N HIS A 19 -5.71 20.07 -4.34
CA HIS A 19 -6.63 19.48 -3.36
C HIS A 19 -7.62 18.48 -4.00
N GLU A 20 -8.03 18.71 -5.26
CA GLU A 20 -8.86 17.78 -6.04
C GLU A 20 -8.12 16.48 -6.40
N ALA A 21 -6.81 16.55 -6.69
CA ALA A 21 -6.00 15.36 -6.92
C ALA A 21 -5.94 14.47 -5.67
N PHE A 22 -5.82 15.05 -4.48
CA PHE A 22 -5.85 14.30 -3.22
C PHE A 22 -7.21 13.69 -2.89
N ALA A 23 -8.32 14.38 -3.21
CA ALA A 23 -9.65 13.85 -2.97
C ALA A 23 -9.91 12.57 -3.79
N ASN A 24 -9.48 12.55 -5.06
CA ASN A 24 -9.52 11.35 -5.89
C ASN A 24 -8.54 10.26 -5.39
N LEU A 25 -7.44 10.68 -4.77
CA LEU A 25 -6.42 9.78 -4.22
C LEU A 25 -6.93 8.99 -3.00
N GLU A 26 -7.84 9.56 -2.20
CA GLU A 26 -8.35 8.91 -1.00
C GLU A 26 -9.13 7.64 -1.35
N THR A 27 -10.04 7.71 -2.32
CA THR A 27 -10.78 6.53 -2.79
C THR A 27 -9.83 5.46 -3.32
N THR A 28 -8.82 5.86 -4.10
CA THR A 28 -7.81 4.91 -4.62
C THR A 28 -7.00 4.28 -3.50
N ALA A 29 -6.61 5.05 -2.48
CA ALA A 29 -5.86 4.56 -1.34
C ALA A 29 -6.70 3.62 -0.44
N GLU A 30 -8.01 3.88 -0.32
CA GLU A 30 -8.94 3.02 0.41
C GLU A 30 -9.11 1.67 -0.30
N GLU A 31 -9.33 1.68 -1.61
CA GLU A 31 -9.41 0.46 -2.43
C GLU A 31 -8.10 -0.34 -2.35
N LEU A 32 -6.97 0.33 -2.41
CA LEU A 32 -5.66 -0.29 -2.29
C LEU A 32 -5.44 -0.91 -0.90
N ALA A 33 -5.84 -0.22 0.17
CA ALA A 33 -5.77 -0.75 1.53
C ALA A 33 -6.60 -2.04 1.65
N LYS A 34 -7.83 -2.05 1.15
CA LYS A 34 -8.70 -3.24 1.13
C LYS A 34 -8.08 -4.38 0.31
N ALA A 35 -7.60 -4.09 -0.90
CA ALA A 35 -6.98 -5.10 -1.76
C ALA A 35 -5.73 -5.73 -1.10
N THR A 36 -4.88 -4.93 -0.46
CA THR A 36 -3.70 -5.45 0.26
C THR A 36 -4.08 -6.27 1.49
N GLU A 37 -5.19 -5.95 2.17
CA GLU A 37 -5.70 -6.72 3.30
C GLU A 37 -6.24 -8.09 2.85
N GLU A 38 -7.09 -8.10 1.82
CA GLU A 38 -7.61 -9.32 1.22
C GLU A 38 -6.48 -10.22 0.69
N PHE A 39 -5.53 -9.64 -0.04
CA PHE A 39 -4.40 -10.39 -0.59
C PHE A 39 -3.52 -10.98 0.52
N SER A 40 -3.23 -10.20 1.57
CA SER A 40 -2.46 -10.67 2.72
C SER A 40 -3.16 -11.82 3.46
N CYS A 41 -4.48 -11.73 3.60
CA CYS A 41 -5.30 -12.76 4.25
C CYS A 41 -5.30 -14.07 3.43
N ILE A 42 -5.57 -13.97 2.12
CA ILE A 42 -5.62 -15.12 1.22
C ILE A 42 -4.26 -15.80 1.14
N ALA A 43 -3.18 -15.03 0.94
CA ALA A 43 -1.84 -15.61 0.79
C ALA A 43 -1.36 -16.30 2.06
N ARG A 44 -1.64 -15.72 3.24
CA ARG A 44 -1.34 -16.36 4.52
C ARG A 44 -2.09 -17.68 4.67
N ARG A 45 -3.40 -17.69 4.40
CA ARG A 45 -4.21 -18.91 4.47
C ARG A 45 -3.68 -19.99 3.52
N LEU A 46 -3.34 -19.62 2.28
CA LEU A 46 -2.79 -20.57 1.31
C LEU A 46 -1.43 -21.14 1.75
N ALA A 47 -0.58 -20.33 2.38
CA ALA A 47 0.69 -20.82 2.93
C ALA A 47 0.46 -21.80 4.10
N GLU A 48 -0.47 -21.49 5.01
CA GLU A 48 -0.87 -22.39 6.11
C GLU A 48 -1.46 -23.71 5.58
N GLU A 49 -2.32 -23.65 4.56
CA GLU A 49 -2.96 -24.81 3.92
C GLU A 49 -1.98 -25.68 3.12
N SER A 50 -0.82 -25.13 2.71
CA SER A 50 0.17 -25.84 1.90
C SER A 50 0.92 -26.95 2.65
N GLY A 51 1.00 -26.83 3.99
CA GLY A 51 1.85 -27.70 4.83
C GLY A 51 3.36 -27.48 4.66
N ASP A 52 3.79 -26.48 3.88
CA ASP A 52 5.20 -26.09 3.74
C ASP A 52 5.57 -25.09 4.85
N GLU A 53 6.28 -25.58 5.87
CA GLU A 53 6.71 -24.77 7.02
C GLU A 53 7.64 -23.61 6.63
N VAL A 54 8.41 -23.73 5.53
CA VAL A 54 9.28 -22.65 5.06
C VAL A 54 8.43 -21.57 4.43
N LEU A 55 7.49 -21.97 3.56
CA LEU A 55 6.55 -21.04 2.95
C LEU A 55 5.71 -20.30 4.01
N GLU A 56 5.19 -21.00 5.01
CA GLU A 56 4.43 -20.39 6.10
C GLU A 56 5.28 -19.34 6.85
N LYS A 57 6.51 -19.69 7.24
CA LYS A 57 7.42 -18.78 7.96
C LYS A 57 7.79 -17.54 7.15
N GLU A 58 8.01 -17.68 5.85
CA GLU A 58 8.33 -16.55 4.96
C GLU A 58 7.08 -15.70 4.63
N MET A 59 5.89 -16.33 4.55
CA MET A 59 4.65 -15.65 4.20
C MET A 59 4.14 -14.74 5.33
N VAL A 60 4.35 -15.10 6.59
CA VAL A 60 3.95 -14.27 7.75
C VAL A 60 4.51 -12.84 7.70
N PRO A 61 5.85 -12.62 7.62
CA PRO A 61 6.41 -11.27 7.56
C PRO A 61 6.09 -10.56 6.23
N ALA A 62 6.00 -11.29 5.11
CA ALA A 62 5.65 -10.72 3.81
C ALA A 62 4.23 -10.13 3.80
N THR A 63 3.24 -10.92 4.22
CA THR A 63 1.84 -10.49 4.32
C THR A 63 1.63 -9.41 5.38
N GLN A 64 2.37 -9.46 6.50
CA GLN A 64 2.28 -8.41 7.53
C GLN A 64 2.84 -7.07 7.04
N THR A 65 3.96 -7.10 6.30
CA THR A 65 4.53 -5.91 5.67
C THR A 65 3.56 -5.32 4.66
N LEU A 66 2.93 -6.16 3.85
CA LEU A 66 1.96 -5.75 2.83
C LEU A 66 0.72 -5.10 3.47
N LEU A 67 0.13 -5.74 4.48
CA LEU A 67 -1.01 -5.22 5.23
C LEU A 67 -0.72 -3.85 5.88
N VAL A 68 0.42 -3.72 6.56
CA VAL A 68 0.81 -2.46 7.22
C VAL A 68 1.03 -1.36 6.19
N SER A 69 1.65 -1.68 5.06
CA SER A 69 1.92 -0.70 4.00
C SER A 69 0.63 -0.23 3.33
N GLY A 70 -0.35 -1.12 3.15
CA GLY A 70 -1.71 -0.77 2.72
C GLY A 70 -2.40 0.20 3.66
N LYS A 71 -2.36 -0.05 4.98
CA LYS A 71 -2.95 0.87 5.97
C LYS A 71 -2.25 2.23 6.00
N ASN A 72 -0.91 2.22 5.89
CA ASN A 72 -0.13 3.45 5.90
C ASN A 72 -0.35 4.31 4.66
N ILE A 73 -0.65 3.72 3.50
CA ILE A 73 -0.93 4.50 2.29
C ILE A 73 -2.18 5.35 2.46
N LEU A 74 -3.26 4.76 2.99
CA LEU A 74 -4.51 5.46 3.27
C LEU A 74 -4.30 6.57 4.31
N LEU A 75 -3.59 6.25 5.40
CA LEU A 75 -3.28 7.23 6.43
C LEU A 75 -2.48 8.42 5.89
N ALA A 76 -1.48 8.17 5.05
CA ALA A 76 -0.66 9.22 4.45
C ALA A 76 -1.50 10.13 3.53
N VAL A 77 -2.41 9.58 2.73
CA VAL A 77 -3.35 10.37 1.91
C VAL A 77 -4.29 11.20 2.78
N GLN A 78 -4.86 10.62 3.85
CA GLN A 78 -5.73 11.35 4.78
C GLN A 78 -5.00 12.51 5.47
N LYS A 79 -3.73 12.32 5.86
CA LYS A 79 -2.89 13.41 6.39
C LYS A 79 -2.68 14.51 5.35
N LEU A 80 -2.45 14.16 4.09
CA LEU A 80 -2.23 15.12 3.00
C LEU A 80 -3.49 15.87 2.60
N LEU A 81 -4.68 15.29 2.75
CA LEU A 81 -5.95 16.01 2.60
C LEU A 81 -6.10 17.14 3.62
N ILE A 82 -5.64 16.92 4.85
CA ILE A 82 -5.70 17.93 5.92
C ILE A 82 -4.56 18.95 5.77
N GLN A 83 -3.36 18.48 5.43
CA GLN A 83 -2.15 19.30 5.29
C GLN A 83 -1.36 18.91 4.02
N PRO A 84 -1.70 19.50 2.85
CA PRO A 84 -1.10 19.17 1.56
C PRO A 84 0.43 19.29 1.48
N ASP A 85 1.01 20.22 2.24
CA ASP A 85 2.45 20.52 2.21
C ASP A 85 3.25 19.77 3.28
N ALA A 86 2.64 18.78 3.96
CA ALA A 86 3.32 17.98 4.96
C ALA A 86 4.34 17.04 4.30
N CYS A 87 5.60 17.50 4.18
CA CYS A 87 6.68 16.77 3.53
C CYS A 87 6.86 15.33 4.08
N ASN A 88 6.68 15.14 5.40
CA ASN A 88 6.70 13.82 6.04
C ASN A 88 5.60 12.89 5.51
N SER A 89 4.39 13.42 5.29
CA SER A 89 3.25 12.63 4.80
C SER A 89 3.45 12.23 3.34
N VAL A 90 4.09 13.08 2.53
CA VAL A 90 4.48 12.73 1.14
C VAL A 90 5.52 11.61 1.13
N GLU A 91 6.51 11.67 2.02
CA GLU A 91 7.50 10.60 2.16
C GLU A 91 6.88 9.29 2.65
N GLU A 92 6.01 9.34 3.66
CA GLU A 92 5.24 8.19 4.15
C GLU A 92 4.43 7.54 3.02
N LEU A 93 3.80 8.36 2.18
CA LEU A 93 3.02 7.90 1.03
C LEU A 93 3.90 7.15 0.02
N ALA A 94 5.03 7.75 -0.37
CA ALA A 94 5.98 7.17 -1.32
C ALA A 94 6.62 5.88 -0.80
N VAL A 95 7.01 5.84 0.48
CA VAL A 95 7.57 4.65 1.13
C VAL A 95 6.53 3.52 1.18
N SER A 96 5.29 3.84 1.54
CA SER A 96 4.19 2.86 1.60
C SER A 96 3.89 2.29 0.22
N ALA A 97 3.83 3.13 -0.82
CA ALA A 97 3.64 2.69 -2.20
C ALA A 97 4.74 1.70 -2.66
N LYS A 98 6.02 2.05 -2.41
CA LYS A 98 7.16 1.17 -2.72
C LYS A 98 7.08 -0.16 -1.98
N ARG A 99 6.71 -0.15 -0.70
CA ARG A 99 6.57 -1.37 0.10
C ARG A 99 5.43 -2.26 -0.37
N ILE A 100 4.31 -1.69 -0.84
CA ILE A 100 3.23 -2.50 -1.42
C ILE A 100 3.69 -3.17 -2.71
N LEU A 101 4.43 -2.47 -3.59
CA LEU A 101 4.99 -3.07 -4.80
C LEU A 101 5.92 -4.23 -4.48
N VAL A 102 6.88 -4.01 -3.59
CA VAL A 102 7.83 -5.07 -3.16
C VAL A 102 7.10 -6.20 -2.44
N GLY A 103 6.17 -5.89 -1.54
CA GLY A 103 5.39 -6.87 -0.79
C GLY A 103 4.54 -7.73 -1.71
N THR A 104 3.91 -7.14 -2.73
CA THR A 104 3.14 -7.86 -3.74
C THR A 104 4.00 -8.90 -4.47
N ILE A 105 5.21 -8.53 -4.88
CA ILE A 105 6.15 -9.44 -5.57
C ILE A 105 6.63 -10.56 -4.64
N LYS A 106 6.78 -10.30 -3.34
CA LYS A 106 7.20 -11.30 -2.35
C LYS A 106 6.10 -12.31 -1.99
N VAL A 107 4.84 -11.92 -2.17
CA VAL A 107 3.67 -12.74 -1.85
C VAL A 107 3.17 -13.52 -3.08
N HIS A 108 3.48 -13.05 -4.29
CA HIS A 108 3.17 -13.70 -5.57
C HIS A 108 4.14 -14.84 -5.87
#